data_AF-A0A9D5X3F7-F1
#
_entry.id   AF-A0A9D5X3F7-F1
#
_cell.length_a   1.000
_cell.length_b   1.000
_cell.length_c   1.000
_cell.angle_alpha   90.00
_cell.angle_beta   90.00
_cell.angle_gamma   90.00
#
_symmetry.space_group_name_H-M   'P 1'
#
loop_
_entity.id
_entity.type
_entity.pdbx_description
1 polymer ?
#
loop_
_entity_poly.entity_id
_entity_poly.type
_entity_poly.pdbx_seq_one_letter_code
_entity_poly.pdbx_strand_id
1 'polypeptide(L)'
;MEQLAHVFSLIVQPAYDLTGSWWAAIFLFTLATKIILMPLALWTQQNSIVMVRLMPETFRLKTRYFGDRETIEERSNELNKKAGYHPLLSLIPLAIQVVILFGLVDVIHGITDSGAPGTEFLGMTPIIDGGITWIMPLAAALSSVALGLASNKLNPLQREQSRAEKNTTNGLSIAMSLVLAVYVVCGMAFYWVCSNLLSILVQIVCNIIIDPRKQVDYDELNAARDEFEAMDAATKSTHKWFQRDPHAAREKEDYKRFFDTIGKHLVFYSESSGFYKYFQGAIEWLLANSDIRIHYVTSDPNDQVFELAKQQPRLIPYYLGQRRLITLFMKLDADVVVTSLGDLESSYMKRSYVRKDAEYMYMCHHMTSMTVTSTRNEYTYYDDVLCVGPHQQHDLELVEKYYDTPSKRKPAIGYDLLDRSIKNYQKQNLGQRKPGEKPLLLIGPSWQYDNLMDSCLDGLLEQLMGRGWRIVVRPHPEYLKRYPARMEEILARYADADPEELSFETDFSSNTSVLSADLLFTD
;
A
#
# COMPACT_ATOMS: atom_id res chain seq x y z
N MET A 1 28.15 -17.19 -24.39
CA MET A 1 29.28 -16.76 -23.54
C MET A 1 30.53 -16.54 -24.37
N GLU A 2 31.03 -17.53 -25.12
CA GLU A 2 32.19 -17.37 -26.03
C GLU A 2 32.09 -16.21 -27.02
N GLN A 3 30.90 -15.96 -27.61
CA GLN A 3 30.70 -14.82 -28.52
C GLN A 3 30.87 -13.46 -27.83
N LEU A 4 30.48 -13.35 -26.56
CA LEU A 4 30.64 -12.13 -25.75
C LEU A 4 32.11 -11.92 -25.40
N ALA A 5 32.81 -12.99 -25.02
CA ALA A 5 34.25 -12.94 -24.78
C ALA A 5 35.03 -12.53 -26.04
N HIS A 6 34.64 -13.03 -27.22
CA HIS A 6 35.22 -12.61 -28.48
C HIS A 6 35.03 -11.11 -28.73
N VAL A 7 33.82 -10.58 -28.57
CA VAL A 7 33.54 -9.13 -28.72
C VAL A 7 34.35 -8.30 -27.73
N PHE A 8 34.49 -8.74 -26.47
CA PHE A 8 35.25 -8.00 -25.46
C PHE A 8 36.75 -8.07 -25.73
N SER A 9 37.25 -9.18 -26.26
CA SER A 9 38.65 -9.33 -26.64
C SER A 9 39.08 -8.33 -27.73
N LEU A 10 38.15 -7.89 -28.60
CA LEU A 10 38.38 -6.82 -29.59
C LEU A 10 38.72 -5.46 -28.95
N ILE A 11 38.38 -5.26 -27.68
CA ILE A 11 38.70 -4.04 -26.93
C ILE A 11 39.90 -4.28 -26.01
N VAL A 12 39.95 -5.45 -25.35
CA VAL A 12 41.00 -5.76 -24.37
C VAL A 12 42.36 -6.02 -25.03
N GLN A 13 42.41 -6.70 -26.18
CA GLN A 13 43.67 -7.01 -26.87
C GLN A 13 44.39 -5.76 -27.38
N PRO A 14 43.73 -4.81 -28.11
CA PRO A 14 44.40 -3.57 -28.49
C PRO A 14 44.83 -2.72 -27.30
N ALA A 15 44.09 -2.77 -26.19
CA ALA A 15 44.47 -2.08 -24.96
C ALA A 15 45.72 -2.71 -24.32
N TYR A 16 45.88 -4.03 -24.41
CA TYR A 16 47.11 -4.72 -24.02
C TYR A 16 48.27 -4.39 -24.96
N ASP A 17 48.08 -4.44 -26.28
CA ASP A 17 49.10 -4.11 -27.28
C ASP A 17 49.65 -2.69 -27.10
N LEU A 18 48.79 -1.75 -26.67
CA LEU A 18 49.17 -0.37 -26.40
C LEU A 18 49.97 -0.19 -25.09
N THR A 19 49.68 -0.99 -24.07
CA THR A 19 50.16 -0.74 -22.69
C THR A 19 51.16 -1.77 -22.17
N GLY A 20 51.22 -2.95 -22.78
CA GLY A 20 51.97 -4.11 -22.30
C GLY A 20 51.50 -4.68 -20.96
N SER A 21 50.36 -4.21 -20.42
CA SER A 21 49.87 -4.57 -19.08
C SER A 21 48.40 -4.95 -19.08
N TRP A 22 48.10 -6.19 -18.63
CA TRP A 22 46.73 -6.68 -18.53
C TRP A 22 45.89 -5.90 -17.51
N TRP A 23 46.50 -5.35 -16.46
CA TRP A 23 45.83 -4.45 -15.52
C TRP A 23 45.40 -3.15 -16.22
N ALA A 24 46.28 -2.55 -17.01
CA ALA A 24 45.94 -1.34 -17.78
C ALA A 24 44.89 -1.64 -18.86
N ALA A 25 44.95 -2.82 -19.48
CA ALA A 25 43.95 -3.26 -20.46
C ALA A 25 42.54 -3.38 -19.84
N ILE A 26 42.41 -3.98 -18.65
CA ILE A 26 41.13 -4.06 -17.92
C ILE A 26 40.62 -2.66 -17.57
N PHE A 27 41.49 -1.75 -17.12
CA PHE A 27 41.10 -0.37 -16.83
C PHE A 27 40.58 0.35 -18.08
N LEU A 28 41.30 0.27 -19.21
CA LEU A 28 40.92 0.90 -20.47
C LEU A 28 39.62 0.30 -21.05
N PHE A 29 39.43 -1.02 -20.94
CA PHE A 29 38.16 -1.67 -21.27
C PHE A 29 37.01 -1.10 -20.43
N THR A 30 37.22 -0.95 -19.12
CA THR A 30 36.23 -0.38 -18.21
C THR A 30 35.91 1.07 -18.59
N LEU A 31 36.92 1.86 -18.93
CA LEU A 31 36.73 3.24 -19.40
C LEU A 31 35.93 3.30 -20.71
N ALA A 32 36.30 2.48 -21.69
CA ALA A 32 35.62 2.41 -22.98
C ALA A 32 34.15 2.01 -22.84
N THR A 33 33.84 1.00 -22.01
CA THR A 33 32.45 0.58 -21.78
C THR A 33 31.63 1.69 -21.11
N LYS A 34 32.19 2.44 -20.16
CA LYS A 34 31.50 3.60 -19.55
C LYS A 34 31.25 4.73 -20.55
N ILE A 35 32.18 4.98 -21.48
CA ILE A 35 32.00 5.97 -22.56
C ILE A 35 30.88 5.54 -23.51
N ILE A 36 30.89 4.27 -23.95
CA ILE A 36 29.86 3.71 -24.83
C ILE A 36 28.47 3.77 -24.17
N LEU A 37 28.40 3.50 -22.87
CA LEU A 37 27.15 3.53 -22.10
C LEU A 37 26.75 4.93 -21.60
N MET A 38 27.51 5.98 -21.91
CA MET A 38 27.22 7.34 -21.45
C MET A 38 25.84 7.86 -21.88
N PRO A 39 25.34 7.63 -23.12
CA PRO A 39 23.99 8.04 -23.50
C PRO A 39 22.92 7.38 -22.63
N LEU A 40 23.10 6.11 -22.27
CA LEU A 40 22.20 5.40 -21.36
C LEU A 40 22.27 6.00 -19.95
N ALA A 41 23.46 6.32 -19.45
CA ALA A 41 23.64 6.95 -18.14
C ALA A 41 22.88 8.28 -18.05
N LEU A 42 22.99 9.13 -19.09
CA LEU A 42 22.24 10.39 -19.19
C LEU A 42 20.72 10.15 -19.19
N TRP A 43 20.25 9.15 -19.93
CA TRP A 43 18.82 8.80 -19.94
C TRP A 43 18.32 8.36 -18.55
N THR A 44 19.08 7.52 -17.84
CA THR A 44 18.72 7.10 -16.48
C THR A 44 18.71 8.26 -15.49
N GLN A 45 19.68 9.17 -15.58
CA GLN A 45 19.72 10.37 -14.75
C GLN A 45 18.51 11.28 -15.00
N GLN A 46 18.10 11.46 -16.26
CA GLN A 46 16.90 12.24 -16.58
C GLN A 46 15.64 11.61 -15.96
N ASN A 47 15.49 10.28 -16.01
CA ASN A 47 14.39 9.57 -15.34
C ASN A 47 14.44 9.75 -13.81
N SER A 48 15.63 9.76 -13.19
CA SER A 48 15.80 10.09 -11.77
C SER A 48 15.38 11.52 -11.43
N ILE A 49 15.71 12.50 -12.28
CA ILE A 49 15.30 13.91 -12.10
C ILE A 49 13.78 14.05 -12.20
N VAL A 50 13.14 13.33 -13.14
CA VAL A 50 11.67 13.28 -13.22
C VAL A 50 11.07 12.77 -11.91
N MET A 51 11.63 11.71 -11.30
CA MET A 51 11.15 11.24 -9.99
C MET A 51 11.31 12.31 -8.89
N VAL A 52 12.45 13.01 -8.84
CA VAL A 52 12.68 14.08 -7.86
C VAL A 52 11.68 15.23 -8.05
N ARG A 53 11.35 15.60 -9.29
CA ARG A 53 10.30 16.59 -9.59
C ARG A 53 8.91 16.16 -9.11
N LEU A 54 8.63 14.86 -9.04
CA LEU A 54 7.36 14.31 -8.56
C LEU A 54 7.29 14.14 -7.06
N MET A 55 8.42 14.22 -6.35
CA MET A 55 8.43 14.06 -4.90
C MET A 55 7.56 15.07 -4.14
N PRO A 56 7.47 16.37 -4.49
CA PRO A 56 6.61 17.31 -3.78
C PRO A 56 5.14 16.88 -3.86
N GLU A 57 4.66 16.55 -5.06
CA GLU A 57 3.32 16.02 -5.29
C GLU A 57 3.11 14.68 -4.58
N THR A 58 4.14 13.83 -4.53
CA THR A 58 4.08 12.57 -3.78
C THR A 58 3.95 12.81 -2.27
N PHE A 59 4.66 13.80 -1.71
CA PHE A 59 4.53 14.17 -0.30
C PHE A 59 3.16 14.79 -0.02
N ARG A 60 2.70 15.73 -0.84
CA ARG A 60 1.33 16.30 -0.73
C ARG A 60 0.25 15.24 -0.83
N LEU A 61 0.42 14.27 -1.72
CA LEU A 61 -0.48 13.13 -1.85
C LEU A 61 -0.52 12.29 -0.58
N LYS A 62 0.66 11.96 -0.02
CA LYS A 62 0.77 11.27 1.27
C LYS A 62 0.23 12.09 2.43
N THR A 63 0.34 13.42 2.37
CA THR A 63 -0.22 14.33 3.37
C THR A 63 -1.75 14.33 3.31
N ARG A 64 -2.29 14.48 2.10
CA ARG A 64 -3.73 14.54 1.85
C ARG A 64 -4.43 13.26 2.26
N TYR A 65 -3.89 12.11 1.87
CA TYR A 65 -4.46 10.79 2.14
C TYR A 65 -3.75 10.07 3.29
N PHE A 66 -3.27 10.81 4.29
CA PHE A 66 -2.53 10.24 5.41
C PHE A 66 -3.31 9.13 6.11
N GLY A 67 -2.66 7.98 6.34
CA GLY A 67 -3.31 6.81 6.93
C GLY A 67 -4.02 5.90 5.91
N ASP A 68 -4.38 6.41 4.73
CA ASP A 68 -4.99 5.65 3.64
C ASP A 68 -3.93 5.16 2.63
N ARG A 69 -3.26 4.06 3.00
CA ARG A 69 -2.18 3.46 2.19
C ARG A 69 -2.63 3.05 0.80
N GLU A 70 -3.86 2.58 0.66
CA GLU A 70 -4.38 2.07 -0.61
C GLU A 70 -4.52 3.22 -1.61
N THR A 71 -5.20 4.30 -1.23
CA THR A 71 -5.34 5.49 -2.08
C THR A 71 -3.97 6.11 -2.38
N ILE A 72 -3.06 6.12 -1.41
CA ILE A 72 -1.68 6.59 -1.64
C ILE A 72 -0.99 5.75 -2.72
N GLU A 73 -1.06 4.43 -2.65
CA GLU A 73 -0.43 3.53 -3.63
C GLU A 73 -1.04 3.66 -5.03
N GLU A 74 -2.37 3.67 -5.12
CA GLU A 74 -3.08 3.82 -6.39
C GLU A 74 -2.74 5.17 -7.05
N ARG A 75 -2.91 6.27 -6.32
CA ARG A 75 -2.68 7.61 -6.86
C ARG A 75 -1.21 7.90 -7.12
N SER A 76 -0.29 7.33 -6.33
CA SER A 76 1.15 7.41 -6.63
C SER A 76 1.48 6.70 -7.94
N ASN A 77 0.85 5.55 -8.22
CA ASN A 77 1.02 4.88 -9.51
C ASN A 77 0.43 5.68 -10.68
N GLU A 78 -0.74 6.31 -10.50
CA GLU A 78 -1.31 7.23 -11.50
C GLU A 78 -0.40 8.44 -11.75
N LEU A 79 0.13 9.03 -10.69
CA LEU A 79 1.05 10.17 -10.75
C LEU A 79 2.32 9.82 -11.52
N ASN A 80 2.93 8.66 -11.22
CA ASN A 80 4.09 8.13 -11.92
C ASN A 80 3.83 7.95 -13.42
N LYS A 81 2.66 7.36 -13.78
CA LYS A 81 2.26 7.18 -15.19
C LYS A 81 2.05 8.50 -15.91
N LYS A 82 1.34 9.46 -15.30
CA LYS A 82 1.07 10.80 -15.89
C LYS A 82 2.36 11.57 -16.15
N ALA A 83 3.35 11.42 -15.27
CA ALA A 83 4.63 12.08 -15.39
C ALA A 83 5.62 11.39 -16.34
N GLY A 84 5.27 10.23 -16.89
CA GLY A 84 6.18 9.43 -17.73
C GLY A 84 7.36 8.84 -16.95
N TYR A 85 7.24 8.67 -15.63
CA TYR A 85 8.27 8.02 -14.83
C TYR A 85 8.17 6.50 -15.00
N HIS A 86 9.31 5.86 -15.30
CA HIS A 86 9.39 4.41 -15.45
C HIS A 86 10.35 3.80 -14.43
N PRO A 87 9.85 3.09 -13.40
CA PRO A 87 10.69 2.48 -12.37
C PRO A 87 11.71 1.47 -12.93
N LEU A 88 11.32 0.68 -13.94
CA LEU A 88 12.14 -0.37 -14.53
C LEU A 88 13.34 0.16 -15.33
N LEU A 89 13.31 1.41 -15.82
CA LEU A 89 14.46 1.99 -16.53
C LEU A 89 15.71 2.05 -15.63
N SER A 90 15.51 2.23 -14.32
CA SER A 90 16.60 2.24 -13.33
C SER A 90 17.29 0.87 -13.17
N LEU A 91 16.67 -0.22 -13.64
CA LEU A 91 17.23 -1.59 -13.60
C LEU A 91 18.07 -1.93 -14.84
N ILE A 92 17.92 -1.20 -15.95
CA ILE A 92 18.63 -1.46 -17.21
C ILE A 92 20.16 -1.42 -17.04
N PRO A 93 20.76 -0.43 -16.34
CA PRO A 93 22.20 -0.41 -16.13
C PRO A 93 22.71 -1.64 -15.39
N LEU A 94 21.95 -2.12 -14.40
CA LEU A 94 22.31 -3.33 -13.65
C LEU A 94 22.29 -4.56 -14.55
N ALA A 95 21.26 -4.72 -15.39
CA ALA A 95 21.17 -5.84 -16.33
C ALA A 95 22.36 -5.86 -17.31
N ILE A 96 22.73 -4.71 -17.87
CA ILE A 96 23.90 -4.58 -18.76
C ILE A 96 25.19 -4.89 -17.98
N GLN A 97 25.31 -4.39 -16.75
CA GLN A 97 26.49 -4.62 -15.90
C GLN A 97 26.68 -6.11 -15.60
N VAL A 98 25.61 -6.87 -15.40
CA VAL A 98 25.66 -8.33 -15.20
C VAL A 98 26.14 -9.04 -16.48
N VAL A 99 25.67 -8.63 -17.66
CA VAL A 99 26.13 -9.20 -18.94
C VAL A 99 27.63 -8.93 -19.17
N ILE A 100 28.08 -7.70 -18.88
CA ILE A 100 29.50 -7.34 -18.98
C ILE A 100 30.34 -8.17 -18.01
N LEU A 101 29.86 -8.36 -16.78
CA LEU A 101 30.55 -9.17 -15.78
C LEU A 101 30.80 -10.59 -16.29
N PHE A 102 29.75 -11.27 -16.76
CA PHE A 102 29.87 -12.64 -17.25
C PHE A 102 30.83 -12.76 -18.42
N GLY A 103 30.80 -11.83 -19.38
CA GLY A 103 31.73 -11.86 -20.51
C GLY A 103 33.19 -11.57 -20.10
N LEU A 104 33.41 -10.72 -19.10
CA LEU A 104 34.76 -10.38 -18.64
C LEU A 104 35.41 -11.52 -17.84
N VAL A 105 34.63 -12.32 -17.10
CA VAL A 105 35.14 -13.51 -16.40
C VAL A 105 35.86 -14.44 -17.38
N ASP A 106 35.21 -14.76 -18.50
CA ASP A 106 35.77 -15.65 -19.52
C ASP A 106 37.05 -15.07 -20.16
N VAL A 107 37.07 -13.75 -20.41
CA VAL A 107 38.26 -13.06 -20.95
C VAL A 107 39.42 -13.13 -19.96
N ILE A 108 39.18 -12.88 -18.68
CA ILE A 108 40.22 -12.91 -17.65
C ILE A 108 40.76 -14.32 -17.47
N HIS A 109 39.89 -15.33 -17.39
CA HIS A 109 40.35 -16.73 -17.32
C HIS A 109 41.16 -17.14 -18.56
N GLY A 110 40.71 -16.77 -19.76
CA GLY A 110 41.46 -17.05 -20.99
C GLY A 110 42.87 -16.42 -21.00
N ILE A 111 43.03 -15.23 -20.43
CA ILE A 111 44.32 -14.56 -20.28
C ILE A 111 45.18 -15.25 -19.21
N THR A 112 44.62 -15.57 -18.05
CA THR A 112 45.38 -16.14 -16.92
C THR A 112 45.79 -17.59 -17.17
N ASP A 113 44.93 -18.38 -17.81
CA ASP A 113 45.18 -19.79 -18.11
C ASP A 113 46.22 -19.97 -19.23
N SER A 114 46.40 -18.94 -20.08
CA SER A 114 47.46 -18.91 -21.09
C SER A 114 48.88 -18.73 -20.53
N GLY A 115 49.01 -18.42 -19.23
CA GLY A 115 50.30 -18.26 -18.56
C GLY A 115 51.08 -17.02 -18.99
N ALA A 116 50.39 -15.97 -19.46
CA ALA A 116 51.05 -14.74 -19.90
C ALA A 116 51.83 -14.06 -18.74
N PRO A 117 53.05 -13.53 -18.97
CA PRO A 117 53.82 -12.87 -17.91
C PRO A 117 53.04 -11.74 -17.23
N GLY A 118 53.01 -11.73 -15.89
CA GLY A 118 52.33 -10.69 -15.09
C GLY A 118 50.85 -10.93 -14.81
N THR A 119 50.28 -12.09 -15.20
CA THR A 119 48.86 -12.44 -14.95
C THR A 119 48.64 -13.33 -13.75
N GLU A 120 49.70 -13.82 -13.10
CA GLU A 120 49.60 -14.74 -11.96
C GLU A 120 48.69 -14.20 -10.85
N PHE A 121 48.89 -12.95 -10.44
CA PHE A 121 48.05 -12.33 -9.42
C PHE A 121 46.63 -12.04 -9.91
N LEU A 122 46.39 -11.82 -11.21
CA LEU A 122 45.05 -11.57 -11.76
C LEU A 122 44.14 -12.80 -11.65
N GLY A 123 44.71 -14.00 -11.78
CA GLY A 123 43.99 -15.28 -11.76
C GLY A 123 43.75 -15.86 -10.36
N MET A 124 44.43 -15.34 -9.34
CA MET A 124 44.25 -15.82 -7.96
C MET A 124 42.89 -15.43 -7.39
N THR A 125 42.30 -16.32 -6.60
CA THR A 125 41.02 -16.14 -5.92
C THR A 125 41.24 -16.01 -4.41
N PRO A 126 40.76 -14.93 -3.75
CA PRO A 126 41.10 -14.65 -2.36
C PRO A 126 40.77 -15.76 -1.34
N ILE A 127 39.64 -16.45 -1.50
CA ILE A 127 39.26 -17.55 -0.60
C ILE A 127 40.12 -18.81 -0.78
N ILE A 128 40.72 -19.00 -1.95
CA ILE A 128 41.51 -20.18 -2.28
C ILE A 128 42.99 -19.92 -1.97
N ASP A 129 43.52 -18.83 -2.50
CA ASP A 129 44.97 -18.54 -2.48
C ASP A 129 45.40 -17.80 -1.21
N GLY A 130 44.50 -17.06 -0.56
CA GLY A 130 44.77 -16.33 0.67
C GLY A 130 45.91 -15.31 0.58
N GLY A 131 46.45 -14.90 1.72
CA GLY A 131 47.60 -13.97 1.78
C GLY A 131 47.30 -12.58 1.20
N ILE A 132 48.11 -12.13 0.24
CA ILE A 132 48.03 -10.77 -0.32
C ILE A 132 46.76 -10.53 -1.18
N THR A 133 46.10 -11.58 -1.65
CA THR A 133 44.86 -11.51 -2.45
C THR A 133 43.70 -10.85 -1.70
N TRP A 134 43.71 -10.88 -0.35
CA TRP A 134 42.71 -10.20 0.50
C TRP A 134 42.68 -8.67 0.33
N ILE A 135 43.72 -8.07 -0.27
CA ILE A 135 43.69 -6.66 -0.63
C ILE A 135 42.56 -6.34 -1.62
N MET A 136 42.19 -7.28 -2.49
CA MET A 136 41.21 -7.07 -3.56
C MET A 136 39.77 -6.95 -3.04
N PRO A 137 39.28 -7.85 -2.17
CA PRO A 137 37.98 -7.65 -1.50
C PRO A 137 37.90 -6.35 -0.71
N LEU A 138 38.98 -5.98 0.00
CA LEU A 138 39.03 -4.73 0.75
C LEU A 138 39.00 -3.51 -0.18
N ALA A 139 39.76 -3.53 -1.29
CA ALA A 139 39.75 -2.47 -2.29
C ALA A 139 38.38 -2.34 -2.96
N ALA A 140 37.74 -3.47 -3.31
CA ALA A 140 36.38 -3.48 -3.85
C ALA A 140 35.39 -2.84 -2.87
N ALA A 141 35.41 -3.24 -1.60
CA ALA A 141 34.56 -2.65 -0.56
C ALA A 141 34.80 -1.14 -0.39
N LEU A 142 36.07 -0.71 -0.33
CA LEU A 142 36.43 0.71 -0.20
C LEU A 142 35.99 1.54 -1.40
N SER A 143 36.11 1.00 -2.62
CA SER A 143 35.61 1.66 -3.82
C SER A 143 34.08 1.78 -3.83
N SER A 144 33.35 0.79 -3.30
CA SER A 144 31.89 0.84 -3.14
C SER A 144 31.46 1.83 -2.05
N VAL A 145 32.24 1.97 -0.96
CA VAL A 145 32.06 3.07 0.01
C VAL A 145 32.20 4.42 -0.69
N ALA A 146 33.29 4.61 -1.46
CA ALA A 146 33.53 5.85 -2.18
C ALA A 146 32.40 6.18 -3.16
N LEU A 147 31.94 5.20 -3.95
CA LEU A 147 30.82 5.35 -4.87
C LEU A 147 29.51 5.66 -4.13
N GLY A 148 29.23 4.99 -3.01
CA GLY A 148 28.03 5.24 -2.20
C GLY A 148 28.01 6.67 -1.62
N LEU A 149 29.14 7.13 -1.07
CA LEU A 149 29.29 8.49 -0.56
C LEU A 149 29.17 9.54 -1.68
N ALA A 150 29.73 9.27 -2.86
CA ALA A 150 29.59 10.12 -4.03
C ALA A 150 28.14 10.16 -4.52
N SER A 151 27.48 8.99 -4.64
CA SER A 151 26.11 8.87 -5.13
C SER A 151 25.11 9.56 -4.20
N ASN A 152 25.32 9.53 -2.88
CA ASN A 152 24.52 10.30 -1.91
C ASN A 152 24.51 11.82 -2.19
N LYS A 153 25.51 12.35 -2.91
CA LYS A 153 25.63 13.78 -3.26
C LYS A 153 25.33 14.05 -4.73
N LEU A 154 25.78 13.18 -5.62
CA LEU A 154 25.76 13.37 -7.07
C LEU A 154 24.52 12.77 -7.72
N ASN A 155 23.98 11.65 -7.24
CA ASN A 155 22.79 11.05 -7.83
C ASN A 155 21.54 11.83 -7.35
N PRO A 156 20.74 12.42 -8.26
CA PRO A 156 19.60 13.26 -7.88
C PRO A 156 18.60 12.54 -6.99
N LEU A 157 18.26 11.29 -7.32
CA LEU A 157 17.26 10.52 -6.60
C LEU A 157 17.78 10.03 -5.25
N GLN A 158 19.00 9.47 -5.22
CA GLN A 158 19.59 8.98 -3.98
C GLN A 158 19.86 10.12 -2.99
N ARG A 159 20.11 11.35 -3.47
CA ARG A 159 20.27 12.53 -2.60
C ARG A 159 19.01 12.84 -1.80
N GLU A 160 17.83 12.61 -2.36
CA GLU A 160 16.54 12.91 -1.72
C GLU A 160 15.96 11.74 -0.91
N GLN A 161 16.59 10.57 -0.95
CA GLN A 161 16.19 9.43 -0.10
C GLN A 161 16.43 9.71 1.39
N SER A 162 15.66 9.02 2.23
CA SER A 162 15.84 9.05 3.68
C SER A 162 17.20 8.48 4.10
N ARG A 163 17.64 8.80 5.32
CA ARG A 163 18.90 8.26 5.87
C ARG A 163 18.88 6.73 5.95
N ALA A 164 17.75 6.13 6.28
CA ALA A 164 17.59 4.68 6.38
C ALA A 164 17.76 4.03 5.00
N GLU A 165 17.13 4.56 3.96
CA GLU A 165 17.23 4.05 2.59
C GLU A 165 18.64 4.18 2.03
N LYS A 166 19.31 5.33 2.25
CA LYS A 166 20.72 5.55 1.87
C LYS A 166 21.65 4.54 2.54
N ASN A 167 21.49 4.34 3.85
CA ASN A 167 22.31 3.40 4.61
C ASN A 167 22.07 1.95 4.16
N THR A 168 20.82 1.60 3.84
CA THR A 168 20.45 0.27 3.35
C THR A 168 21.07 0.02 1.99
N THR A 169 20.92 0.95 1.05
CA THR A 169 21.45 0.84 -0.31
C THR A 169 22.98 0.78 -0.33
N ASN A 170 23.64 1.69 0.39
CA ASN A 170 25.10 1.71 0.47
C ASN A 170 25.61 0.47 1.21
N GLY A 171 24.99 0.10 2.33
CA GLY A 171 25.38 -1.07 3.13
C GLY A 171 25.28 -2.38 2.33
N LEU A 172 24.18 -2.57 1.59
CA LEU A 172 24.01 -3.74 0.73
C LEU A 172 25.09 -3.79 -0.37
N SER A 173 25.36 -2.66 -1.03
CA SER A 173 26.39 -2.59 -2.08
C SER A 173 27.79 -2.89 -1.55
N ILE A 174 28.16 -2.33 -0.39
CA ILE A 174 29.46 -2.56 0.26
C ILE A 174 29.59 -4.03 0.67
N ALA A 175 28.58 -4.59 1.32
CA ALA A 175 28.58 -5.99 1.75
C ALA A 175 28.67 -6.94 0.54
N MET A 176 27.88 -6.69 -0.51
CA MET A 176 27.90 -7.46 -1.75
C MET A 176 29.28 -7.39 -2.43
N SER A 177 29.88 -6.20 -2.49
CA SER A 177 31.20 -6.01 -3.11
C SER A 177 32.29 -6.75 -2.32
N LEU A 178 32.25 -6.68 -0.98
CA LEU A 178 33.20 -7.39 -0.13
C LEU A 178 33.05 -8.90 -0.26
N VAL A 179 31.82 -9.42 -0.12
CA VAL A 179 31.55 -10.86 -0.13
C VAL A 179 31.84 -11.45 -1.50
N LEU A 180 31.35 -10.87 -2.59
CA LEU A 180 31.57 -11.43 -3.93
C LEU A 180 33.04 -11.37 -4.35
N ALA A 181 33.77 -10.31 -3.98
CA ALA A 181 35.19 -10.19 -4.29
C ALA A 181 36.06 -11.28 -3.66
N VAL A 182 35.60 -11.90 -2.58
CA VAL A 182 36.29 -13.04 -1.95
C VAL A 182 36.25 -14.29 -2.83
N TYR A 183 35.19 -14.46 -3.64
CA TYR A 183 34.95 -15.67 -4.43
C TYR A 183 35.33 -15.55 -5.91
N VAL A 184 35.73 -14.36 -6.38
CA VAL A 184 36.14 -14.16 -7.78
C VAL A 184 37.64 -13.92 -7.87
N VAL A 185 38.20 -14.14 -9.07
CA VAL A 185 39.60 -13.86 -9.35
C VAL A 185 39.94 -12.38 -9.17
N CYS A 186 41.16 -12.07 -8.77
CA CYS A 186 41.60 -10.71 -8.44
C CYS A 186 41.43 -9.72 -9.62
N GLY A 187 41.53 -10.19 -10.87
CA GLY A 187 41.24 -9.35 -12.04
C GLY A 187 39.79 -8.87 -12.10
N MET A 188 38.83 -9.69 -11.68
CA MET A 188 37.42 -9.30 -11.59
C MET A 188 37.19 -8.30 -10.46
N ALA A 189 37.82 -8.49 -9.31
CA ALA A 189 37.76 -7.54 -8.22
C ALA A 189 38.38 -6.18 -8.61
N PHE A 190 39.48 -6.19 -9.36
CA PHE A 190 40.09 -4.98 -9.92
C PHE A 190 39.16 -4.26 -10.89
N TYR A 191 38.49 -5.00 -11.79
CA TYR A 191 37.47 -4.43 -12.66
C TYR A 191 36.36 -3.72 -11.86
N TRP A 192 35.88 -4.31 -10.76
CA TRP A 192 34.89 -3.65 -9.90
C TRP A 192 35.42 -2.36 -9.29
N VAL A 193 36.66 -2.35 -8.80
CA VAL A 193 37.30 -1.13 -8.29
C VAL A 193 37.33 -0.04 -9.36
N CYS A 194 37.82 -0.35 -10.56
CA CYS A 194 37.85 0.60 -11.67
C CYS A 194 36.44 1.06 -12.06
N SER A 195 35.47 0.15 -12.15
CA SER A 195 34.10 0.46 -12.53
C SER A 195 33.42 1.40 -11.52
N ASN A 196 33.62 1.18 -10.23
CA ASN A 196 33.11 2.04 -9.17
C ASN A 196 33.68 3.46 -9.27
N LEU A 197 35.00 3.58 -9.36
CA LEU A 197 35.68 4.87 -9.45
C LEU A 197 35.31 5.64 -10.72
N LEU A 198 35.26 4.96 -11.86
CA LEU A 198 34.83 5.56 -13.13
C LEU A 198 33.34 5.92 -13.12
N SER A 199 32.50 5.19 -12.37
CA SER A 199 31.08 5.55 -12.23
C SER A 199 30.90 6.87 -11.49
N ILE A 200 31.78 7.21 -10.55
CA ILE A 200 31.79 8.54 -9.92
C ILE A 200 32.05 9.61 -10.99
N LEU A 201 33.03 9.41 -11.87
CA LEU A 201 33.31 10.34 -12.97
C LEU A 201 32.13 10.46 -13.92
N VAL A 202 31.49 9.34 -14.28
CA VAL A 202 30.27 9.35 -15.10
C VAL A 202 29.17 10.19 -14.44
N GLN A 203 28.93 10.02 -13.13
CA GLN A 203 27.95 10.84 -12.39
C GLN A 203 28.29 12.33 -12.40
N ILE A 204 29.59 12.68 -12.29
CA ILE A 204 30.04 14.07 -12.39
C ILE A 204 29.75 14.63 -13.79
N VAL A 205 30.14 13.92 -14.85
CA VAL A 205 29.89 14.32 -16.25
C VAL A 205 28.39 14.46 -16.52
N CYS A 206 27.61 13.49 -16.05
CA CYS A 206 26.16 13.48 -16.08
C CYS A 206 25.56 14.75 -15.44
N ASN A 207 26.02 15.15 -14.25
CA ASN A 207 25.58 16.38 -13.59
C ASN A 207 26.04 17.67 -14.28
N ILE A 208 27.16 17.63 -15.01
CA ILE A 208 27.63 18.76 -15.83
C ILE A 208 26.73 18.93 -17.06
N ILE A 209 26.35 17.83 -17.71
CA ILE A 209 25.48 17.84 -18.90
C ILE A 209 24.02 18.15 -18.52
N ILE A 210 23.52 17.53 -17.46
CA ILE A 210 22.16 17.65 -16.97
C ILE A 210 22.21 18.13 -15.51
N ASP A 211 22.04 19.43 -15.30
CA ASP A 211 22.02 20.02 -13.96
C ASP A 211 20.65 19.81 -13.27
N PRO A 212 20.56 19.00 -12.22
CA PRO A 212 19.31 18.76 -11.50
C PRO A 212 18.77 20.02 -10.81
N ARG A 213 19.63 20.99 -10.47
CA ARG A 213 19.25 22.21 -9.75
C ARG A 213 18.43 23.19 -10.57
N LYS A 214 18.57 23.13 -11.89
CA LYS A 214 17.76 23.94 -12.82
C LYS A 214 16.40 23.31 -13.11
N GLN A 215 16.24 22.04 -12.72
CA GLN A 215 15.09 21.23 -13.09
C GLN A 215 14.14 20.99 -11.93
N VAL A 216 14.59 21.11 -10.69
CA VAL A 216 13.82 20.77 -9.49
C VAL A 216 13.66 22.01 -8.63
N ASP A 217 12.43 22.30 -8.22
CA ASP A 217 12.14 23.26 -7.17
C ASP A 217 12.35 22.59 -5.81
N TYR A 218 13.49 22.89 -5.17
CA TYR A 218 13.82 22.32 -3.87
C TYR A 218 13.10 23.01 -2.72
N ASP A 219 12.65 24.26 -2.90
CA ASP A 219 11.94 24.97 -1.84
C ASP A 219 10.54 24.36 -1.69
N GLU A 220 9.86 24.11 -2.82
CA GLU A 220 8.59 23.39 -2.85
C GLU A 220 8.72 21.95 -2.31
N LEU A 221 9.77 21.23 -2.72
CA LEU A 221 10.04 19.88 -2.25
C LEU A 221 10.25 19.82 -0.73
N ASN A 222 11.07 20.72 -0.18
CA ASN A 222 11.35 20.75 1.24
C ASN A 222 10.09 21.13 2.03
N ALA A 223 9.31 22.12 1.57
CA ALA A 223 8.07 22.50 2.22
C ALA A 223 7.06 21.33 2.29
N ALA A 224 6.84 20.63 1.17
CA ALA A 224 5.94 19.48 1.12
C ALA A 224 6.43 18.31 1.99
N ARG A 225 7.74 18.06 2.04
CA ARG A 225 8.33 17.04 2.93
C ARG A 225 8.13 17.41 4.39
N ASP A 226 8.45 18.64 4.78
CA ASP A 226 8.38 19.09 6.16
C ASP A 226 6.92 19.07 6.67
N GLU A 227 5.95 19.41 5.81
CA GLU A 227 4.52 19.26 6.08
C GLU A 227 4.13 17.79 6.35
N PHE A 228 4.54 16.87 5.47
CA PHE A 228 4.30 15.44 5.66
C PHE A 228 4.97 14.90 6.93
N GLU A 229 6.22 15.26 7.18
CA GLU A 229 6.98 14.81 8.35
C GLU A 229 6.39 15.35 9.66
N ALA A 230 5.91 16.60 9.68
CA ALA A 230 5.24 17.17 10.84
C ALA A 230 3.97 16.38 11.20
N MET A 231 3.17 16.05 10.19
CA MET A 231 1.95 15.25 10.38
C MET A 231 2.25 13.79 10.74
N ASP A 232 3.27 13.15 10.13
CA ASP A 232 3.73 11.80 10.54
C ASP A 232 4.25 11.79 11.98
N ALA A 233 4.97 12.84 12.39
CA ALA A 233 5.48 12.97 13.76
C ALA A 233 4.35 13.18 14.78
N ALA A 234 3.35 14.00 14.46
CA ALA A 234 2.16 14.20 15.30
C ALA A 234 1.34 12.90 15.46
N THR A 235 1.39 12.04 14.45
CA THR A 235 0.60 10.81 14.35
C THR A 235 1.35 9.55 14.82
N LYS A 236 2.63 9.66 15.19
CA LYS A 236 3.43 8.48 15.55
C LYS A 236 2.80 7.75 16.74
N SER A 237 2.14 6.65 16.41
CA SER A 237 1.49 5.75 17.36
C SER A 237 2.43 5.44 18.51
N THR A 238 1.93 5.62 19.73
CA THR A 238 2.59 5.19 20.97
C THR A 238 2.65 3.67 21.10
N HIS A 239 2.05 2.91 20.15
CA HIS A 239 2.00 1.47 20.18
C HIS A 239 3.37 0.86 19.87
N LYS A 240 4.02 0.35 20.91
CA LYS A 240 5.38 -0.17 20.82
C LYS A 240 5.35 -1.58 20.22
N TRP A 241 6.40 -1.93 19.47
CA TRP A 241 6.56 -3.24 18.78
C TRP A 241 6.46 -4.47 19.70
N PHE A 242 6.52 -4.28 21.02
CA PHE A 242 6.45 -5.33 22.04
C PHE A 242 5.09 -5.46 22.74
N GLN A 243 4.11 -4.59 22.46
CA GLN A 243 2.76 -4.73 23.00
C GLN A 243 2.03 -5.86 22.26
N ARG A 244 1.65 -6.91 23.00
CA ARG A 244 0.87 -8.04 22.46
C ARG A 244 -0.55 -7.59 22.19
N ASP A 245 -1.03 -7.84 20.97
CA ASP A 245 -2.44 -7.70 20.62
C ASP A 245 -3.28 -8.64 21.51
N PRO A 246 -4.20 -8.10 22.34
CA PRO A 246 -5.03 -8.90 23.24
C PRO A 246 -5.94 -9.89 22.52
N HIS A 247 -6.22 -9.69 21.23
CA HIS A 247 -7.12 -10.54 20.44
C HIS A 247 -6.39 -11.58 19.57
N ALA A 248 -5.06 -11.57 19.54
CA ALA A 248 -4.27 -12.47 18.70
C ALA A 248 -4.50 -13.97 19.00
N ALA A 249 -4.74 -14.32 20.28
CA ALA A 249 -5.02 -15.69 20.68
C ALA A 249 -6.36 -16.18 20.10
N ARG A 250 -7.40 -15.37 20.24
CA ARG A 250 -8.74 -15.64 19.69
C ARG A 250 -8.71 -15.70 18.16
N GLU A 251 -8.08 -14.73 17.50
CA GLU A 251 -7.95 -14.72 16.04
C GLU A 251 -7.29 -16.01 15.53
N LYS A 252 -6.25 -16.50 16.24
CA LYS A 252 -5.59 -17.76 15.89
C LYS A 252 -6.52 -18.97 16.06
N GLU A 253 -7.29 -19.02 17.15
CA GLU A 253 -8.26 -20.07 17.40
C GLU A 253 -9.39 -20.07 16.36
N ASP A 254 -9.99 -18.91 16.12
CA ASP A 254 -11.09 -18.73 15.18
C ASP A 254 -10.66 -18.99 13.74
N TYR A 255 -9.46 -18.56 13.35
CA TYR A 255 -8.86 -18.91 12.06
C TYR A 255 -8.78 -20.42 11.89
N LYS A 256 -8.21 -21.12 12.86
CA LYS A 256 -8.10 -22.58 12.79
C LYS A 256 -9.50 -23.21 12.72
N ARG A 257 -10.42 -22.79 13.59
CA ARG A 257 -11.79 -23.32 13.65
C ARG A 257 -12.55 -23.09 12.34
N PHE A 258 -12.42 -21.93 11.70
CA PHE A 258 -13.09 -21.61 10.45
C PHE A 258 -12.63 -22.54 9.31
N PHE A 259 -11.32 -22.75 9.18
CA PHE A 259 -10.75 -23.56 8.10
C PHE A 259 -10.84 -25.07 8.35
N ASP A 260 -10.86 -25.51 9.61
CA ASP A 260 -11.06 -26.92 9.97
C ASP A 260 -12.55 -27.34 9.84
N THR A 261 -13.48 -26.38 9.81
CA THR A 261 -14.91 -26.68 9.66
C THR A 261 -15.25 -26.99 8.20
N ILE A 262 -15.68 -28.22 7.93
CA ILE A 262 -16.09 -28.69 6.59
C ILE A 262 -17.60 -28.47 6.40
N GLY A 263 -18.06 -28.30 5.15
CA GLY A 263 -19.49 -28.25 4.82
C GLY A 263 -20.15 -26.92 5.16
N LYS A 264 -19.44 -25.80 4.93
CA LYS A 264 -19.97 -24.46 5.14
C LYS A 264 -20.92 -24.11 3.99
N HIS A 265 -22.22 -24.19 4.21
CA HIS A 265 -23.21 -23.85 3.18
C HIS A 265 -23.35 -22.33 3.01
N LEU A 266 -23.43 -21.58 4.12
CA LEU A 266 -23.67 -20.13 4.08
C LEU A 266 -22.69 -19.39 5.00
N VAL A 267 -21.91 -18.50 4.40
CA VAL A 267 -20.97 -17.62 5.11
C VAL A 267 -21.39 -16.16 4.92
N PHE A 268 -21.58 -15.43 6.02
CA PHE A 268 -21.66 -13.97 6.01
C PHE A 268 -20.29 -13.40 6.40
N TYR A 269 -19.84 -12.37 5.68
CA TYR A 269 -18.69 -11.57 6.09
C TYR A 269 -19.10 -10.13 6.40
N SER A 270 -18.72 -9.66 7.59
CA SER A 270 -18.96 -8.30 8.09
C SER A 270 -17.64 -7.62 8.48
N GLU A 271 -17.42 -6.37 8.06
CA GLU A 271 -16.21 -5.62 8.44
C GLU A 271 -16.18 -5.27 9.93
N SER A 272 -17.33 -4.94 10.52
CA SER A 272 -17.43 -4.61 11.94
C SER A 272 -18.83 -4.83 12.49
N SER A 273 -18.99 -4.68 13.81
CA SER A 273 -20.28 -4.75 14.52
C SER A 273 -21.36 -3.84 13.91
N GLY A 274 -21.00 -2.64 13.47
CA GLY A 274 -21.93 -1.68 12.90
C GLY A 274 -22.59 -2.13 11.58
N PHE A 275 -22.01 -3.10 10.88
CA PHE A 275 -22.57 -3.65 9.63
C PHE A 275 -23.53 -4.84 9.86
N TYR A 276 -23.55 -5.43 11.06
CA TYR A 276 -24.48 -6.52 11.39
C TYR A 276 -25.93 -6.16 11.07
N LYS A 277 -26.32 -4.89 11.27
CA LYS A 277 -27.68 -4.37 11.01
C LYS A 277 -28.17 -4.60 9.58
N TYR A 278 -27.28 -4.69 8.60
CA TYR A 278 -27.64 -4.96 7.20
C TYR A 278 -27.94 -6.44 6.95
N PHE A 279 -27.33 -7.33 7.73
CA PHE A 279 -27.56 -8.78 7.65
C PHE A 279 -28.64 -9.27 8.60
N GLN A 280 -28.97 -8.48 9.63
CA GLN A 280 -29.82 -8.88 10.75
C GLN A 280 -31.15 -9.50 10.31
N GLY A 281 -31.92 -8.82 9.45
CA GLY A 281 -33.20 -9.34 8.97
C GLY A 281 -33.07 -10.68 8.25
N ALA A 282 -32.07 -10.83 7.38
CA ALA A 282 -31.82 -12.07 6.65
C ALA A 282 -31.41 -13.21 7.60
N ILE A 283 -30.50 -12.95 8.54
CA ILE A 283 -30.04 -13.93 9.53
C ILE A 283 -31.19 -14.38 10.43
N GLU A 284 -31.97 -13.44 10.97
CA GLU A 284 -33.12 -13.75 11.82
C GLU A 284 -34.18 -14.58 11.07
N TRP A 285 -34.47 -14.21 9.82
CA TRP A 285 -35.42 -14.95 8.99
C TRP A 285 -34.92 -16.36 8.67
N LEU A 286 -33.65 -16.53 8.31
CA LEU A 286 -33.05 -17.84 8.04
C LEU A 286 -33.04 -18.73 9.29
N LEU A 287 -32.72 -18.18 10.45
CA LEU A 287 -32.81 -18.91 11.72
C LEU A 287 -34.27 -19.28 12.05
N ALA A 288 -35.26 -18.46 11.70
CA ALA A 288 -36.66 -18.78 11.97
C ALA A 288 -37.26 -19.78 10.97
N ASN A 289 -36.78 -19.81 9.72
CA ASN A 289 -37.46 -20.49 8.60
C ASN A 289 -36.62 -21.57 7.91
N SER A 290 -35.41 -21.85 8.38
CA SER A 290 -34.55 -22.88 7.80
C SER A 290 -33.71 -23.59 8.86
N ASP A 291 -33.06 -24.69 8.46
CA ASP A 291 -32.11 -25.47 9.27
C ASP A 291 -30.63 -25.16 8.95
N ILE A 292 -30.38 -24.13 8.15
CA ILE A 292 -29.02 -23.80 7.73
C ILE A 292 -28.17 -23.34 8.91
N ARG A 293 -26.90 -23.78 8.91
CA ARG A 293 -25.89 -23.28 9.84
C ARG A 293 -25.26 -22.05 9.21
N ILE A 294 -25.30 -20.93 9.93
CA ILE A 294 -24.82 -19.64 9.47
C ILE A 294 -23.42 -19.44 10.03
N HIS A 295 -22.41 -19.45 9.16
CA HIS A 295 -21.05 -19.09 9.52
C HIS A 295 -20.88 -17.58 9.37
N TYR A 296 -20.58 -16.87 10.45
CA TYR A 296 -20.47 -15.41 10.43
C TYR A 296 -19.04 -15.00 10.74
N VAL A 297 -18.36 -14.37 9.78
CA VAL A 297 -16.99 -13.91 9.95
C VAL A 297 -16.99 -12.40 10.14
N THR A 298 -16.31 -11.93 11.18
CA THR A 298 -16.20 -10.50 11.50
C THR A 298 -14.77 -10.08 11.74
N SER A 299 -14.43 -8.86 11.35
CA SER A 299 -13.14 -8.23 11.67
C SER A 299 -13.18 -7.38 12.94
N ASP A 300 -14.29 -7.40 13.68
CA ASP A 300 -14.44 -6.77 15.00
C ASP A 300 -14.46 -7.84 16.11
N PRO A 301 -13.51 -7.81 17.06
CA PRO A 301 -13.47 -8.79 18.14
C PRO A 301 -14.63 -8.62 19.14
N ASN A 302 -15.27 -7.45 19.18
CA ASN A 302 -16.35 -7.12 20.11
C ASN A 302 -17.74 -7.15 19.44
N ASP A 303 -17.85 -7.77 18.27
CA ASP A 303 -19.10 -7.87 17.53
C ASP A 303 -20.21 -8.55 18.35
N GLN A 304 -21.41 -7.93 18.34
CA GLN A 304 -22.60 -8.42 19.03
C GLN A 304 -22.99 -9.86 18.65
N VAL A 305 -22.57 -10.33 17.47
CA VAL A 305 -22.81 -11.70 17.01
C VAL A 305 -22.31 -12.77 17.99
N PHE A 306 -21.25 -12.49 18.77
CA PHE A 306 -20.69 -13.44 19.72
C PHE A 306 -21.60 -13.69 20.92
N GLU A 307 -22.33 -12.67 21.36
CA GLU A 307 -23.35 -12.82 22.41
C GLU A 307 -24.61 -13.49 21.85
N LEU A 308 -25.03 -13.13 20.64
CA LEU A 308 -26.18 -13.74 19.96
C LEU A 308 -25.99 -15.24 19.76
N ALA A 309 -24.78 -15.67 19.39
CA ALA A 309 -24.44 -17.07 19.19
C ALA A 309 -24.59 -17.94 20.46
N LYS A 310 -24.50 -17.36 21.67
CA LYS A 310 -24.75 -18.10 22.92
C LYS A 310 -26.20 -18.58 23.02
N GLN A 311 -27.12 -17.85 22.41
CA GLN A 311 -28.56 -18.17 22.39
C GLN A 311 -28.97 -18.88 21.08
N GLN A 312 -28.15 -18.78 20.03
CA GLN A 312 -28.42 -19.30 18.70
C GLN A 312 -27.31 -20.28 18.25
N PRO A 313 -27.40 -21.58 18.58
CA PRO A 313 -26.33 -22.55 18.28
C PRO A 313 -26.01 -22.73 16.78
N ARG A 314 -26.93 -22.34 15.89
CA ARG A 314 -26.74 -22.38 14.43
C ARG A 314 -26.03 -21.14 13.88
N LEU A 315 -25.86 -20.09 14.67
CA LEU A 315 -25.05 -18.92 14.34
C LEU A 315 -23.64 -19.14 14.89
N ILE A 316 -22.67 -19.29 14.00
CA ILE A 316 -21.30 -19.69 14.33
C ILE A 316 -20.37 -18.53 13.98
N PRO A 317 -20.03 -17.66 14.95
CA PRO A 317 -19.24 -16.47 14.69
C PRO A 317 -17.74 -16.74 14.79
N TYR A 318 -16.94 -16.07 13.96
CA TYR A 318 -15.48 -16.15 13.92
C TYR A 318 -14.87 -14.75 13.84
N TYR A 319 -13.86 -14.47 14.67
CA TYR A 319 -13.07 -13.25 14.59
C TYR A 319 -11.82 -13.44 13.72
N LEU A 320 -11.71 -12.65 12.65
CA LEU A 320 -10.54 -12.59 11.79
C LEU A 320 -10.14 -11.14 11.52
N GLY A 321 -8.96 -10.75 12.00
CA GLY A 321 -8.45 -9.40 11.80
C GLY A 321 -8.17 -9.09 10.33
N GLN A 322 -8.15 -7.81 9.99
CA GLN A 322 -7.99 -7.33 8.61
C GLN A 322 -6.75 -7.90 7.90
N ARG A 323 -5.66 -8.16 8.62
CA ARG A 323 -4.42 -8.75 8.06
C ARG A 323 -4.63 -10.14 7.44
N ARG A 324 -5.67 -10.86 7.85
CA ARG A 324 -6.00 -12.20 7.35
C ARG A 324 -7.11 -12.20 6.30
N LEU A 325 -7.70 -11.05 5.98
CA LEU A 325 -8.84 -10.93 5.07
C LEU A 325 -8.53 -11.51 3.68
N ILE A 326 -7.37 -11.16 3.12
CA ILE A 326 -6.92 -11.66 1.82
C ILE A 326 -6.83 -13.19 1.83
N THR A 327 -6.22 -13.76 2.89
CA THR A 327 -6.05 -15.21 3.02
C THR A 327 -7.38 -15.91 3.26
N LEU A 328 -8.29 -15.28 4.02
CA LEU A 328 -9.65 -15.76 4.23
C LEU A 328 -10.35 -15.97 2.89
N PHE A 329 -10.48 -14.91 2.11
CA PHE A 329 -11.23 -14.91 0.86
C PHE A 329 -10.61 -15.84 -0.20
N MET A 330 -9.27 -15.86 -0.34
CA MET A 330 -8.57 -16.77 -1.25
C MET A 330 -8.77 -18.26 -0.91
N LYS A 331 -8.94 -18.61 0.37
CA LYS A 331 -9.07 -20.00 0.83
C LYS A 331 -10.49 -20.37 1.26
N LEU A 332 -11.46 -19.50 1.02
CA LEU A 332 -12.81 -19.67 1.52
C LEU A 332 -13.47 -20.89 0.86
N ASP A 333 -13.77 -21.92 1.64
CA ASP A 333 -14.52 -23.10 1.20
C ASP A 333 -15.94 -23.03 1.76
N ALA A 334 -16.85 -22.46 0.95
CA ALA A 334 -18.27 -22.41 1.23
C ALA A 334 -19.10 -22.43 -0.06
N ASP A 335 -20.36 -22.83 0.03
CA ASP A 335 -21.27 -22.85 -1.12
C ASP A 335 -21.72 -21.42 -1.48
N VAL A 336 -22.14 -20.64 -0.48
CA VAL A 336 -22.61 -19.25 -0.64
C VAL A 336 -21.87 -18.31 0.31
N VAL A 337 -21.40 -17.19 -0.23
CA VAL A 337 -20.73 -16.10 0.50
C VAL A 337 -21.53 -14.82 0.35
N VAL A 338 -22.00 -14.26 1.47
CA VAL A 338 -22.75 -13.00 1.51
C VAL A 338 -21.88 -11.92 2.16
N THR A 339 -21.75 -10.77 1.52
CA THR A 339 -21.04 -9.62 2.09
C THR A 339 -21.62 -8.30 1.59
N SER A 340 -21.40 -7.22 2.34
CA SER A 340 -21.70 -5.86 1.93
C SER A 340 -20.49 -5.12 1.36
N LEU A 341 -19.32 -5.78 1.28
CA LEU A 341 -18.11 -5.22 0.71
C LEU A 341 -18.25 -5.05 -0.81
N GLY A 342 -17.91 -3.88 -1.33
CA GLY A 342 -17.79 -3.66 -2.76
C GLY A 342 -16.50 -4.25 -3.35
N ASP A 343 -16.39 -4.25 -4.68
CA ASP A 343 -15.15 -4.53 -5.43
C ASP A 343 -14.54 -5.91 -5.14
N LEU A 344 -15.33 -6.98 -5.30
CA LEU A 344 -14.81 -8.34 -5.36
C LEU A 344 -13.81 -8.47 -6.52
N GLU A 345 -12.76 -9.27 -6.35
CA GLU A 345 -11.58 -9.32 -7.22
C GLU A 345 -10.62 -8.11 -7.15
N SER A 346 -10.72 -7.26 -6.12
CA SER A 346 -9.70 -6.25 -5.78
C SER A 346 -8.37 -6.88 -5.29
N SER A 347 -7.39 -6.04 -4.92
CA SER A 347 -6.10 -6.48 -4.39
C SER A 347 -6.20 -7.21 -3.04
N TYR A 348 -7.27 -6.95 -2.27
CA TYR A 348 -7.47 -7.50 -0.92
C TYR A 348 -8.67 -8.45 -0.79
N MET A 349 -9.59 -8.48 -1.76
CA MET A 349 -10.74 -9.38 -1.75
C MET A 349 -10.80 -10.19 -3.05
N LYS A 350 -10.49 -11.49 -2.95
CA LYS A 350 -10.48 -12.42 -4.10
C LYS A 350 -11.60 -13.45 -4.00
N ARG A 351 -12.16 -13.87 -5.12
CA ARG A 351 -12.97 -15.09 -5.12
C ARG A 351 -12.10 -16.27 -4.71
N SER A 352 -12.73 -17.27 -4.13
CA SER A 352 -12.01 -18.43 -3.60
C SER A 352 -11.16 -19.11 -4.68
N TYR A 353 -9.94 -19.45 -4.30
CA TYR A 353 -9.02 -20.24 -5.13
C TYR A 353 -9.21 -21.74 -4.92
N VAL A 354 -9.80 -22.13 -3.78
CA VAL A 354 -10.08 -23.52 -3.44
C VAL A 354 -11.46 -23.97 -3.89
N ARG A 355 -12.44 -23.06 -3.92
CA ARG A 355 -13.82 -23.35 -4.30
C ARG A 355 -14.31 -22.44 -5.42
N LYS A 356 -14.07 -22.88 -6.65
CA LYS A 356 -14.31 -22.09 -7.87
C LYS A 356 -15.79 -21.93 -8.22
N ASP A 357 -16.64 -22.81 -7.71
CA ASP A 357 -18.09 -22.83 -7.88
C ASP A 357 -18.86 -22.13 -6.75
N ALA A 358 -18.17 -21.50 -5.80
CA ALA A 358 -18.81 -20.73 -4.73
C ALA A 358 -19.60 -19.54 -5.32
N GLU A 359 -20.81 -19.34 -4.83
CA GLU A 359 -21.72 -18.25 -5.18
C GLU A 359 -21.48 -17.05 -4.27
N TYR A 360 -21.21 -15.89 -4.85
CA TYR A 360 -20.98 -14.65 -4.13
C TYR A 360 -22.16 -13.71 -4.30
N MET A 361 -22.76 -13.33 -3.16
CA MET A 361 -23.90 -12.44 -3.08
C MET A 361 -23.51 -11.12 -2.42
N TYR A 362 -23.80 -10.01 -3.11
CA TYR A 362 -23.70 -8.68 -2.51
C TYR A 362 -25.00 -8.33 -1.79
N MET A 363 -24.92 -8.07 -0.49
CA MET A 363 -26.01 -7.52 0.31
C MET A 363 -25.92 -6.00 0.32
N CYS A 364 -26.90 -5.33 -0.29
CA CYS A 364 -26.93 -3.88 -0.34
C CYS A 364 -27.02 -3.26 1.06
N HIS A 365 -26.09 -2.37 1.38
CA HIS A 365 -26.05 -1.62 2.64
C HIS A 365 -26.56 -0.17 2.50
N HIS A 366 -27.11 0.17 1.32
CA HIS A 366 -27.63 1.49 0.99
C HIS A 366 -28.84 1.39 0.04
N MET A 367 -29.64 2.45 0.02
CA MET A 367 -30.82 2.58 -0.85
C MET A 367 -30.58 3.47 -2.07
N THR A 368 -29.38 4.04 -2.20
CA THR A 368 -29.03 4.98 -3.27
C THR A 368 -28.95 4.29 -4.63
N SER A 369 -28.90 5.11 -5.68
CA SER A 369 -28.68 4.64 -7.04
C SER A 369 -27.27 4.07 -7.21
N MET A 370 -27.19 2.88 -7.78
CA MET A 370 -25.95 2.16 -8.05
C MET A 370 -25.17 2.71 -9.26
N THR A 371 -25.77 3.60 -10.04
CA THR A 371 -25.06 4.29 -11.13
C THR A 371 -24.32 5.54 -10.65
N VAL A 372 -24.72 6.09 -9.50
CA VAL A 372 -24.19 7.37 -8.98
C VAL A 372 -23.12 7.14 -7.91
N THR A 373 -23.33 6.17 -7.01
CA THR A 373 -22.51 6.03 -5.81
C THR A 373 -21.40 4.99 -5.93
N SER A 374 -21.33 4.26 -7.04
CA SER A 374 -20.52 3.05 -7.14
C SER A 374 -19.29 3.20 -8.02
N THR A 375 -18.22 2.48 -7.67
CA THR A 375 -17.06 2.34 -8.56
C THR A 375 -17.42 1.44 -9.73
N ARG A 376 -16.65 1.54 -10.82
CA ARG A 376 -16.90 0.76 -12.04
C ARG A 376 -17.03 -0.75 -11.79
N ASN A 377 -16.23 -1.29 -10.87
CA ASN A 377 -16.12 -2.73 -10.67
C ASN A 377 -16.90 -3.24 -9.46
N GLU A 378 -17.60 -2.36 -8.72
CA GLU A 378 -18.08 -2.65 -7.37
C GLU A 378 -18.89 -3.95 -7.30
N TYR A 379 -19.79 -4.13 -8.25
CA TYR A 379 -20.69 -5.28 -8.31
C TYR A 379 -20.25 -6.33 -9.33
N THR A 380 -19.27 -6.03 -10.18
CA THR A 380 -18.99 -6.76 -11.44
C THR A 380 -18.76 -8.25 -11.23
N TYR A 381 -18.07 -8.62 -10.16
CA TYR A 381 -17.62 -9.99 -9.89
C TYR A 381 -18.52 -10.78 -8.94
N TYR A 382 -19.67 -10.24 -8.55
CA TYR A 382 -20.70 -10.95 -7.81
C TYR A 382 -21.61 -11.77 -8.75
N ASP A 383 -22.18 -12.86 -8.25
CA ASP A 383 -23.18 -13.66 -8.96
C ASP A 383 -24.59 -13.10 -8.75
N ASP A 384 -24.86 -12.65 -7.52
CA ASP A 384 -26.12 -12.03 -7.11
C ASP A 384 -25.89 -10.67 -6.47
N VAL A 385 -26.79 -9.74 -6.75
CA VAL A 385 -26.86 -8.46 -6.05
C VAL A 385 -28.26 -8.31 -5.48
N LEU A 386 -28.36 -8.40 -4.16
CA LEU A 386 -29.63 -8.37 -3.42
C LEU A 386 -30.16 -6.94 -3.38
N CYS A 387 -31.03 -6.61 -4.33
CA CYS A 387 -31.51 -5.25 -4.58
C CYS A 387 -32.58 -4.83 -3.57
N VAL A 388 -32.45 -3.63 -3.01
CA VAL A 388 -33.42 -3.09 -2.05
C VAL A 388 -34.71 -2.59 -2.70
N GLY A 389 -34.69 -2.39 -4.03
CA GLY A 389 -35.83 -1.89 -4.79
C GLY A 389 -35.60 -1.99 -6.30
N PRO A 390 -36.65 -1.70 -7.10
CA PRO A 390 -36.62 -1.83 -8.55
C PRO A 390 -35.63 -0.89 -9.23
N HIS A 391 -35.33 0.26 -8.61
CA HIS A 391 -34.34 1.21 -9.12
C HIS A 391 -32.93 0.62 -9.13
N GLN A 392 -32.54 -0.16 -8.12
CA GLN A 392 -31.23 -0.83 -8.10
C GLN A 392 -31.13 -1.97 -9.14
N GLN A 393 -32.22 -2.71 -9.34
CA GLN A 393 -32.27 -3.73 -10.41
C GLN A 393 -32.05 -3.06 -11.77
N HIS A 394 -32.75 -1.95 -12.02
CA HIS A 394 -32.61 -1.16 -13.24
C HIS A 394 -31.21 -0.57 -13.41
N ASP A 395 -30.65 0.01 -12.34
CA ASP A 395 -29.29 0.57 -12.36
C ASP A 395 -28.26 -0.48 -12.73
N LEU A 396 -28.35 -1.69 -12.16
CA LEU A 396 -27.44 -2.79 -12.50
C LEU A 396 -27.58 -3.23 -13.95
N GLU A 397 -28.79 -3.29 -14.51
CA GLU A 397 -28.99 -3.59 -15.93
C GLU A 397 -28.31 -2.55 -16.83
N LEU A 398 -28.37 -1.26 -16.46
CA LEU A 398 -27.69 -0.19 -17.18
C LEU A 398 -26.17 -0.32 -17.08
N VAL A 399 -25.64 -0.55 -15.89
CA VAL A 399 -24.19 -0.74 -15.64
C VAL A 399 -23.68 -1.96 -16.40
N GLU A 400 -24.39 -3.08 -16.35
CA GLU A 400 -24.04 -4.32 -17.06
C GLU A 400 -23.97 -4.10 -18.56
N LYS A 401 -24.96 -3.41 -19.12
CA LYS A 401 -25.01 -3.06 -20.55
C LYS A 401 -23.92 -2.06 -20.94
N TYR A 402 -23.67 -1.05 -20.12
CA TYR A 402 -22.71 0.01 -20.43
C TYR A 402 -21.27 -0.51 -20.41
N TYR A 403 -20.94 -1.37 -19.45
CA TYR A 403 -19.58 -1.93 -19.30
C TYR A 403 -19.39 -3.29 -19.95
N ASP A 404 -20.42 -3.86 -20.59
CA ASP A 404 -20.41 -5.19 -21.21
C ASP A 404 -19.98 -6.29 -20.23
N THR A 405 -20.64 -6.33 -19.06
CA THR A 405 -20.35 -7.32 -18.00
C THR A 405 -21.43 -8.41 -17.94
N PRO A 406 -21.12 -9.59 -17.37
CA PRO A 406 -22.10 -10.67 -17.24
C PRO A 406 -23.33 -10.25 -16.44
N SER A 407 -24.51 -10.63 -16.95
CA SER A 407 -25.78 -10.40 -16.26
C SER A 407 -25.83 -11.16 -14.94
N LYS A 408 -26.10 -10.43 -13.86
CA LYS A 408 -26.27 -10.97 -12.51
C LYS A 408 -27.71 -11.32 -12.22
N ARG A 409 -27.92 -12.17 -11.22
CA ARG A 409 -29.22 -12.31 -10.57
C ARG A 409 -29.44 -11.11 -9.63
N LYS A 410 -30.64 -10.56 -9.66
CA LYS A 410 -30.97 -9.29 -8.99
C LYS A 410 -32.21 -9.44 -8.11
N PRO A 411 -32.24 -10.36 -7.13
CA PRO A 411 -33.45 -10.58 -6.34
C PRO A 411 -33.83 -9.30 -5.56
N ALA A 412 -35.13 -8.99 -5.53
CA ALA A 412 -35.66 -7.88 -4.74
C ALA A 412 -35.91 -8.35 -3.31
N ILE A 413 -35.21 -7.74 -2.34
CA ILE A 413 -35.25 -8.17 -0.93
C ILE A 413 -35.89 -7.13 0.00
N GLY A 414 -36.19 -5.93 -0.48
CA GLY A 414 -36.59 -4.81 0.37
C GLY A 414 -35.43 -4.29 1.22
N TYR A 415 -35.74 -3.58 2.31
CA TYR A 415 -34.69 -3.00 3.16
C TYR A 415 -35.05 -3.02 4.65
N ASP A 416 -34.70 -4.14 5.29
CA ASP A 416 -34.99 -4.43 6.72
C ASP A 416 -34.53 -3.29 7.66
N LEU A 417 -33.39 -2.66 7.38
CA LEU A 417 -32.89 -1.57 8.21
C LEU A 417 -33.85 -0.37 8.25
N LEU A 418 -34.46 0.00 7.12
CA LEU A 418 -35.43 1.10 7.10
C LEU A 418 -36.72 0.71 7.83
N ASP A 419 -37.24 -0.50 7.60
CA ASP A 419 -38.44 -0.99 8.28
C ASP A 419 -38.26 -1.00 9.80
N ARG A 420 -37.10 -1.48 10.29
CA ARG A 420 -36.75 -1.42 11.71
C ARG A 420 -36.59 0.01 12.20
N SER A 421 -35.98 0.88 11.41
CA SER A 421 -35.80 2.28 11.78
C SER A 421 -37.14 2.99 11.95
N ILE A 422 -38.10 2.77 11.05
CA ILE A 422 -39.47 3.30 11.14
C ILE A 422 -40.15 2.77 12.41
N LYS A 423 -40.08 1.46 12.65
CA LYS A 423 -40.69 0.83 13.84
C LYS A 423 -40.08 1.34 15.14
N ASN A 424 -38.75 1.51 15.19
CA ASN A 424 -38.04 2.01 16.36
C ASN A 424 -38.36 3.49 16.62
N TYR A 425 -38.40 4.32 15.57
CA TYR A 425 -38.80 5.72 15.65
C TYR A 425 -40.17 5.88 16.29
N GLN A 426 -41.15 5.10 15.82
CA GLN A 426 -42.51 5.08 16.37
C GLN A 426 -42.55 4.56 17.82
N LYS A 427 -41.88 3.44 18.11
CA LYS A 427 -41.88 2.82 19.44
C LYS A 427 -41.26 3.70 20.52
N GLN A 428 -40.20 4.43 20.16
CA GLN A 428 -39.44 5.27 21.07
C GLN A 428 -39.94 6.73 21.10
N ASN A 429 -40.92 7.09 20.26
CA ASN A 429 -41.41 8.46 20.08
C ASN A 429 -40.27 9.47 19.80
N LEU A 430 -39.26 9.10 18.98
CA LEU A 430 -38.06 9.92 18.73
C LEU A 430 -38.35 11.26 18.04
N GLY A 431 -39.56 11.47 17.52
CA GLY A 431 -40.02 12.75 16.95
C GLY A 431 -40.67 13.71 17.95
N GLN A 432 -40.75 13.35 19.23
CA GLN A 432 -41.36 14.19 20.25
C GLN A 432 -40.32 14.62 21.28
N ARG A 433 -39.99 15.92 21.29
CA ARG A 433 -39.08 16.49 22.30
C ARG A 433 -39.72 16.48 23.67
N LYS A 434 -38.94 16.12 24.69
CA LYS A 434 -39.38 16.27 26.08
C LYS A 434 -39.34 17.76 26.48
N PRO A 435 -40.25 18.21 27.37
CA PRO A 435 -40.20 19.59 27.87
C PRO A 435 -38.84 19.91 28.50
N GLY A 436 -38.19 20.98 28.04
CA GLY A 436 -36.88 21.43 28.54
C GLY A 436 -35.67 20.80 27.86
N GLU A 437 -35.86 19.90 26.89
CA GLU A 437 -34.76 19.31 26.12
C GLU A 437 -34.23 20.32 25.08
N LYS A 438 -32.90 20.50 25.04
CA LYS A 438 -32.23 21.32 24.01
C LYS A 438 -32.42 20.67 22.63
N PRO A 439 -32.62 21.45 21.57
CA PRO A 439 -32.70 20.89 20.22
C PRO A 439 -31.38 20.21 19.82
N LEU A 440 -31.50 19.07 19.13
CA LEU A 440 -30.38 18.26 18.67
C LEU A 440 -29.95 18.68 17.26
N LEU A 441 -28.71 19.14 17.13
CA LEU A 441 -28.03 19.39 15.86
C LEU A 441 -27.06 18.25 15.60
N LEU A 442 -27.27 17.52 14.50
CA LEU A 442 -26.38 16.47 14.04
C LEU A 442 -25.47 17.00 12.94
N ILE A 443 -24.17 16.87 13.12
CA ILE A 443 -23.16 17.09 12.09
C ILE A 443 -22.74 15.71 11.59
N GLY A 444 -23.16 15.34 10.39
CA GLY A 444 -22.90 14.05 9.76
C GLY A 444 -22.00 14.20 8.53
N PRO A 445 -20.68 14.40 8.70
CA PRO A 445 -19.77 14.65 7.59
C PRO A 445 -19.41 13.36 6.84
N SER A 446 -19.19 13.50 5.54
CA SER A 446 -18.63 12.49 4.65
C SER A 446 -17.15 12.23 4.97
N TRP A 447 -16.53 11.35 4.18
CA TRP A 447 -15.10 11.04 4.27
C TRP A 447 -14.31 11.49 3.03
N GLN A 448 -14.98 12.15 2.08
CA GLN A 448 -14.40 12.55 0.81
C GLN A 448 -13.40 13.70 1.00
N TYR A 449 -12.70 14.04 -0.08
CA TYR A 449 -11.87 15.23 -0.12
C TYR A 449 -12.71 16.49 0.18
N ASP A 450 -12.14 17.40 0.98
CA ASP A 450 -12.82 18.62 1.48
C ASP A 450 -14.11 18.34 2.27
N ASN A 451 -14.21 17.19 2.93
CA ASN A 451 -15.33 16.92 3.83
C ASN A 451 -15.42 17.95 4.96
N LEU A 452 -16.58 18.04 5.60
CA LEU A 452 -16.85 19.03 6.63
C LEU A 452 -15.92 18.89 7.86
N MET A 453 -15.41 17.69 8.19
CA MET A 453 -14.44 17.51 9.29
C MET A 453 -13.15 18.28 9.01
N ASP A 454 -12.63 18.16 7.80
CA ASP A 454 -11.31 18.69 7.42
C ASP A 454 -11.38 20.16 6.97
N SER A 455 -12.53 20.60 6.46
CA SER A 455 -12.66 21.92 5.82
C SER A 455 -13.08 23.03 6.78
N CYS A 456 -14.05 22.79 7.68
CA CYS A 456 -14.63 23.87 8.48
C CYS A 456 -15.21 23.47 9.83
N LEU A 457 -14.95 22.25 10.33
CA LEU A 457 -15.50 21.77 11.60
C LEU A 457 -15.27 22.76 12.76
N ASP A 458 -14.05 23.26 12.92
CA ASP A 458 -13.74 24.15 14.05
C ASP A 458 -14.52 25.46 13.99
N GLY A 459 -14.52 26.11 12.83
CA GLY A 459 -15.26 27.36 12.62
C GLY A 459 -16.77 27.17 12.71
N LEU A 460 -17.27 25.98 12.38
CA LEU A 460 -18.67 25.62 12.56
C LEU A 460 -19.01 25.44 14.05
N LEU A 461 -18.22 24.65 14.79
CA LEU A 461 -18.45 24.40 16.21
C LEU A 461 -18.33 25.69 17.03
N GLU A 462 -17.37 26.55 16.74
CA GLU A 462 -17.20 27.86 17.40
C GLU A 462 -18.46 28.73 17.28
N GLN A 463 -19.16 28.65 16.15
CA GLN A 463 -20.39 29.42 15.93
C GLN A 463 -21.64 28.78 16.55
N LEU A 464 -21.64 27.48 16.80
CA LEU A 464 -22.79 26.73 17.30
C LEU A 464 -22.79 26.56 18.82
N MET A 465 -21.62 26.32 19.41
CA MET A 465 -21.47 26.13 20.85
C MET A 465 -21.87 27.39 21.63
N GLY A 466 -22.43 27.21 22.82
CA GLY A 466 -22.97 28.27 23.67
C GLY A 466 -24.34 28.81 23.25
N ARG A 467 -24.95 28.28 22.17
CA ARG A 467 -26.23 28.78 21.62
C ARG A 467 -27.44 27.93 21.96
N GLY A 468 -27.33 27.04 22.94
CA GLY A 468 -28.44 26.24 23.45
C GLY A 468 -28.76 25.00 22.61
N TRP A 469 -27.85 24.57 21.73
CA TRP A 469 -27.95 23.30 21.02
C TRP A 469 -27.34 22.17 21.84
N ARG A 470 -27.81 20.96 21.58
CA ARG A 470 -27.03 19.73 21.80
C ARG A 470 -26.46 19.33 20.45
N ILE A 471 -25.15 19.24 20.33
CA ILE A 471 -24.42 19.01 19.10
C ILE A 471 -23.83 17.60 19.15
N VAL A 472 -24.14 16.81 18.13
CA VAL A 472 -23.53 15.50 17.93
C VAL A 472 -22.75 15.54 16.63
N VAL A 473 -21.44 15.31 16.70
CA VAL A 473 -20.60 15.12 15.51
C VAL A 473 -20.46 13.62 15.29
N ARG A 474 -20.96 13.15 14.16
CA ARG A 474 -21.02 11.73 13.82
C ARG A 474 -20.34 11.50 12.46
N PRO A 475 -19.00 11.40 12.44
CA PRO A 475 -18.26 11.24 11.20
C PRO A 475 -18.55 9.91 10.52
N HIS A 476 -18.43 9.89 9.20
CA HIS A 476 -18.60 8.67 8.42
C HIS A 476 -17.63 7.56 8.91
N PRO A 477 -18.05 6.28 9.01
CA PRO A 477 -17.20 5.17 9.46
C PRO A 477 -15.86 5.07 8.71
N GLU A 478 -15.89 5.32 7.41
CA GLU A 478 -14.70 5.32 6.56
C GLU A 478 -13.69 6.43 6.92
N TYR A 479 -14.14 7.59 7.43
CA TYR A 479 -13.25 8.64 7.92
C TYR A 479 -12.48 8.16 9.15
N LEU A 480 -13.16 7.50 10.10
CA LEU A 480 -12.55 6.94 11.31
C LEU A 480 -11.52 5.85 10.97
N LYS A 481 -11.79 5.05 9.93
CA LYS A 481 -10.89 3.98 9.44
C LYS A 481 -9.66 4.56 8.75
N ARG A 482 -9.82 5.54 7.87
CA ARG A 482 -8.74 6.12 7.06
C ARG A 482 -7.88 7.12 7.82
N TYR A 483 -8.50 7.91 8.71
CA TYR A 483 -7.88 9.04 9.39
C TYR A 483 -7.95 8.94 10.93
N PRO A 484 -7.56 7.81 11.55
CA PRO A 484 -7.73 7.61 13.00
C PRO A 484 -6.98 8.67 13.82
N ALA A 485 -5.84 9.13 13.33
CA ALA A 485 -5.04 10.13 14.00
C ALA A 485 -5.61 11.54 13.95
N ARG A 486 -6.21 11.92 12.82
CA ARG A 486 -6.93 13.19 12.71
C ARG A 486 -8.10 13.19 13.68
N MET A 487 -8.80 12.06 13.79
CA MET A 487 -9.86 11.90 14.78
C MET A 487 -9.33 12.02 16.22
N GLU A 488 -8.20 11.38 16.55
CA GLU A 488 -7.57 11.53 17.88
C GLU A 488 -7.22 12.99 18.19
N GLU A 489 -6.70 13.73 17.21
CA GLU A 489 -6.40 15.15 17.36
C GLU A 489 -7.65 15.99 17.61
N ILE A 490 -8.73 15.77 16.86
CA ILE A 490 -10.01 16.46 17.04
C ILE A 490 -10.59 16.16 18.43
N LEU A 491 -10.58 14.89 18.87
CA LEU A 491 -11.05 14.50 20.19
C LEU A 491 -10.22 15.17 21.31
N ALA A 492 -8.90 15.25 21.14
CA ALA A 492 -8.03 15.92 22.10
C ALA A 492 -8.31 17.43 22.16
N ARG A 493 -8.58 18.06 21.02
CA ARG A 493 -8.87 19.50 20.91
C ARG A 493 -10.17 19.89 21.63
N TYR A 494 -11.18 19.03 21.59
CA TYR A 494 -12.50 19.25 22.22
C TYR A 494 -12.70 18.48 23.53
N ALA A 495 -11.61 18.02 24.17
CA ALA A 495 -11.70 17.21 25.39
C ALA A 495 -12.34 17.95 26.58
N ASP A 496 -12.23 19.28 26.62
CA ASP A 496 -12.78 20.13 27.69
C ASP A 496 -14.21 20.62 27.41
N ALA A 497 -14.81 20.26 26.27
CA ALA A 497 -16.18 20.66 25.94
C ALA A 497 -17.19 19.95 26.86
N ASP A 498 -18.30 20.63 27.18
CA ASP A 498 -19.39 20.03 27.96
C ASP A 498 -20.02 18.86 27.17
N PRO A 499 -19.96 17.61 27.67
CA PRO A 499 -20.50 16.45 26.96
C PRO A 499 -22.02 16.51 26.71
N GLU A 500 -22.75 17.31 27.49
CA GLU A 500 -24.19 17.56 27.29
C GLU A 500 -24.46 18.56 26.15
N GLU A 501 -23.46 19.35 25.75
CA GLU A 501 -23.52 20.27 24.63
C GLU A 501 -22.84 19.73 23.37
N LEU A 502 -21.66 19.12 23.47
CA LEU A 502 -20.92 18.58 22.33
C LEU A 502 -20.50 17.14 22.60
N SER A 503 -20.84 16.24 21.69
CA SER A 503 -20.40 14.85 21.75
C SER A 503 -19.99 14.33 20.37
N PHE A 504 -19.02 13.42 20.36
CA PHE A 504 -18.55 12.74 19.15
C PHE A 504 -19.03 11.30 19.16
N GLU A 505 -19.87 10.92 18.21
CA GLU A 505 -20.35 9.56 18.03
C GLU A 505 -19.49 8.81 17.01
N THR A 506 -18.54 8.00 17.49
CA THR A 506 -17.66 7.17 16.65
C THR A 506 -18.17 5.74 16.45
N ASP A 507 -19.16 5.31 17.24
CA ASP A 507 -19.87 4.04 17.05
C ASP A 507 -21.14 4.27 16.20
N PHE A 508 -21.28 3.45 15.16
CA PHE A 508 -22.37 3.51 14.17
C PHE A 508 -23.36 2.34 14.29
N SER A 509 -23.33 1.61 15.40
CA SER A 509 -24.29 0.57 15.76
C SER A 509 -25.71 1.13 16.00
N SER A 510 -25.81 2.31 16.60
CA SER A 510 -27.08 2.99 16.91
C SER A 510 -27.42 4.06 15.90
N ASN A 511 -28.70 4.22 15.53
CA ASN A 511 -29.20 5.30 14.65
C ASN A 511 -30.01 6.37 15.42
N THR A 512 -29.98 6.37 16.76
CA THR A 512 -30.85 7.24 17.56
C THR A 512 -30.64 8.72 17.25
N SER A 513 -29.39 9.20 17.25
CA SER A 513 -29.05 10.60 16.96
C SER A 513 -29.52 11.05 15.57
N VAL A 514 -29.39 10.18 14.57
CA VAL A 514 -29.89 10.42 13.19
C VAL A 514 -31.40 10.58 13.17
N LEU A 515 -32.12 9.73 13.92
CA LEU A 515 -33.58 9.70 13.93
C LEU A 515 -34.20 10.78 14.83
N SER A 516 -33.47 11.27 15.83
CA SER A 516 -33.94 12.30 16.77
C SER A 516 -33.41 13.70 16.48
N ALA A 517 -32.61 13.89 15.42
CA ALA A 517 -32.05 15.20 15.08
C ALA A 517 -33.16 16.18 14.67
N ASP A 518 -33.11 17.39 15.25
CA ASP A 518 -33.95 18.51 14.82
C ASP A 518 -33.37 19.19 13.58
N LEU A 519 -32.04 19.15 13.43
CA LEU A 519 -31.31 19.75 12.31
C LEU A 519 -30.11 18.87 11.92
N LEU A 520 -29.89 18.68 10.61
CA LEU A 520 -28.77 17.92 10.06
C LEU A 520 -27.88 18.84 9.23
N PHE A 521 -26.59 18.84 9.53
CA PHE A 521 -25.52 19.44 8.73
C PHE A 521 -24.71 18.30 8.12
N THR A 522 -24.66 18.23 6.79
CA THR A 522 -23.95 17.22 6.00
C THR A 522 -23.43 17.89 4.73
N ASP A 523 -22.36 17.34 4.17
CA ASP A 523 -21.73 17.73 2.91
C ASP A 523 -22.15 16.83 1.73
#